data_AF-A0AAV5MHM1-F1
#
_entry.id   AF-A0AAV5MHM1-F1
#
_cell.length_a   1.000
_cell.length_b   1.000
_cell.length_c   1.000
_cell.angle_alpha   90.00
_cell.angle_beta   90.00
_cell.angle_gamma   90.00
#
_symmetry.space_group_name_H-M   'P 1'
#
loop_
_entity.id
_entity.type
_entity.pdbx_description
1 polymer ?
#
loop_
_entity_poly.entity_id
_entity_poly.type
_entity_poly.pdbx_seq_one_letter_code
_entity_poly.pdbx_strand_id
1 'polypeptide(L)'
;MPFGLCNTPIFGSSFDACLHNLSRVLRRCEETNLVLNLEKCHFMVREGIVRGHKVSSKGIEVDRAKVEIIEKLAPPKSIKEVRGFLGHAGFYRRFIKDFSKIAKPLTNFLVKETPFFFDDDYMNAFQLLKEKLVNAPIVVAPCWDLPFEIMCDASNDALGAVLGQRKDRKFHTIYYASKTMNDAQKNYTITEKELLAVVFAFEKFRPYLILSKEPFLYKICSDGMIWRCVPQEEVDAILSFCHDKEADGHFGASKTASKVLQYGFYWPSLFKDAYAYVSACDQCQRTDFMGPFPLSFGKEYILVAVDCVSKWVEAVACPTNDARVVVKFLESNIFTRFGTPRTVISDGGRSTENPHETQLIHYGDLGV
;
A
#
# COMPACT_ATOMS: atom_id res chain seq x y z
N MET A 1 -12.70 -27.13 5.94
CA MET A 1 -12.98 -26.70 7.33
C MET A 1 -11.96 -25.62 7.68
N PRO A 2 -12.36 -24.34 7.87
CA PRO A 2 -11.48 -23.29 8.44
C PRO A 2 -11.06 -23.59 9.89
N PHE A 3 -10.37 -22.68 10.59
CA PHE A 3 -10.41 -22.39 12.05
C PHE A 3 -9.08 -21.89 12.59
N GLY A 4 -9.14 -20.75 13.27
CA GLY A 4 -7.97 -20.00 13.66
C GLY A 4 -7.80 -19.75 15.13
N LEU A 5 -6.53 -19.77 15.52
CA LEU A 5 -6.02 -19.22 16.76
C LEU A 5 -6.18 -17.71 16.75
N CYS A 6 -7.00 -17.15 17.64
CA CYS A 6 -7.13 -15.72 18.02
C CYS A 6 -7.25 -14.62 16.93
N ASN A 7 -6.92 -14.87 15.67
CA ASN A 7 -6.79 -13.97 14.53
C ASN A 7 -6.20 -14.65 13.25
N THR A 8 -5.73 -15.91 13.34
CA THR A 8 -5.03 -16.63 12.26
C THR A 8 -5.78 -17.90 11.87
N PRO A 9 -6.57 -17.93 10.79
CA PRO A 9 -7.34 -19.10 10.38
C PRO A 9 -6.45 -20.23 9.82
N ILE A 10 -6.64 -21.44 10.33
CA ILE A 10 -5.97 -22.70 9.92
C ILE A 10 -7.02 -23.57 9.23
N PHE A 11 -6.79 -23.97 7.98
CA PHE A 11 -7.78 -24.72 7.22
C PHE A 11 -7.33 -26.17 7.02
N GLY A 12 -8.29 -27.10 6.96
CA GLY A 12 -8.08 -28.49 6.58
C GLY A 12 -9.24 -29.02 5.74
N SER A 13 -8.95 -29.92 4.79
CA SER A 13 -9.97 -30.63 4.01
C SER A 13 -10.72 -31.67 4.83
N SER A 14 -10.06 -32.25 5.85
CA SER A 14 -10.61 -33.17 6.83
C SER A 14 -10.29 -32.74 8.27
N PHE A 15 -10.87 -33.44 9.24
CA PHE A 15 -10.58 -33.21 10.67
C PHE A 15 -9.10 -33.48 10.96
N ASP A 16 -8.57 -34.60 10.46
CA ASP A 16 -7.17 -34.99 10.68
C ASP A 16 -6.19 -34.00 10.02
N ALA A 17 -6.50 -33.53 8.81
CA ALA A 17 -5.69 -32.51 8.14
C ALA A 17 -5.68 -31.19 8.93
N CYS A 18 -6.83 -30.80 9.48
CA CYS A 18 -6.95 -29.61 10.32
C CYS A 18 -6.15 -29.76 11.63
N LEU A 19 -6.25 -30.92 12.28
CA LEU A 19 -5.53 -31.24 13.51
C LEU A 19 -4.01 -31.23 13.29
N HIS A 20 -3.57 -31.81 12.17
CA HIS A 20 -2.17 -31.76 11.76
C HIS A 20 -1.67 -30.32 11.57
N ASN A 21 -2.43 -29.50 10.84
CA ASN A 21 -2.08 -28.09 10.62
C ASN A 21 -2.07 -27.29 11.93
N LEU A 22 -3.03 -27.54 12.83
CA LEU A 22 -3.07 -26.93 14.15
C LEU A 22 -1.81 -27.28 14.96
N SER A 23 -1.42 -28.56 14.98
CA SER A 23 -0.20 -29.00 15.68
C SER A 23 1.05 -28.27 15.18
N ARG A 24 1.16 -28.07 13.85
CA ARG A 24 2.27 -27.31 13.26
C ARG A 24 2.30 -25.85 13.71
N VAL A 25 1.13 -25.20 13.76
CA VAL A 25 1.05 -23.80 14.19
C VAL A 25 1.34 -23.66 15.68
N LEU A 26 0.80 -24.55 16.53
CA LEU A 26 1.08 -24.55 17.97
C LEU A 26 2.57 -24.76 18.25
N ARG A 27 3.22 -25.71 17.56
CA ARG A 27 4.67 -25.91 17.65
C ARG A 27 5.44 -24.65 17.28
N ARG A 28 5.04 -23.96 16.21
CA ARG A 28 5.68 -22.69 15.82
C ARG A 28 5.45 -21.59 16.87
N CYS A 29 4.30 -21.56 17.51
CA CYS A 29 4.04 -20.63 18.61
C CYS A 29 4.98 -20.89 19.79
N GLU A 30 5.20 -22.15 20.16
CA GLU A 30 6.17 -22.55 21.20
C GLU A 30 7.60 -22.15 20.81
N GLU A 31 8.04 -22.47 19.59
CA GLU A 31 9.37 -22.12 19.07
C GLU A 31 9.65 -20.61 19.07
N THR A 32 8.59 -19.79 18.95
CA THR A 32 8.69 -18.33 18.84
C THR A 32 8.26 -17.60 20.12
N ASN A 33 7.97 -18.34 21.21
CA ASN A 33 7.44 -17.78 22.46
C ASN A 33 6.17 -16.94 22.28
N LEU A 34 5.32 -17.29 21.31
CA LEU A 34 4.02 -16.68 21.09
C LEU A 34 2.96 -17.34 21.99
N VAL A 35 2.34 -16.53 22.86
CA VAL A 35 1.26 -16.98 23.75
C VAL A 35 -0.10 -16.72 23.11
N LEU A 36 -0.98 -17.71 23.19
CA LEU A 36 -2.33 -17.67 22.63
C LEU A 36 -3.35 -17.36 23.73
N ASN A 37 -4.30 -16.47 23.45
CA ASN A 37 -5.42 -16.24 24.36
C ASN A 37 -6.48 -17.34 24.14
N LEU A 38 -6.53 -18.30 25.06
CA LEU A 38 -7.40 -19.48 24.93
C LEU A 38 -8.90 -19.11 24.86
N GLU A 39 -9.34 -18.07 25.59
CA GLU A 39 -10.74 -17.62 25.61
C GLU A 39 -11.22 -17.10 24.24
N LYS A 40 -10.30 -16.62 23.41
CA LYS A 40 -10.58 -16.15 22.05
C LYS A 40 -10.34 -17.22 20.98
N CYS A 41 -9.85 -18.40 21.35
CA CYS A 41 -9.60 -19.49 20.42
C CYS A 41 -10.84 -20.37 20.24
N HIS A 42 -11.11 -20.72 18.98
CA HIS A 42 -12.21 -21.62 18.61
C HIS A 42 -11.61 -22.80 17.84
N PHE A 43 -11.82 -24.02 18.33
CA PHE A 43 -11.22 -25.22 17.77
C PHE A 43 -12.27 -26.12 17.11
N MET A 44 -11.94 -26.68 15.94
CA MET A 44 -12.71 -27.74 15.28
C MET A 44 -14.21 -27.45 15.08
N VAL A 45 -14.58 -26.21 14.75
CA VAL A 45 -15.98 -25.84 14.48
C VAL A 45 -16.40 -26.14 13.03
N ARG A 46 -17.47 -25.58 12.48
CA ARG A 46 -17.80 -25.68 11.03
C ARG A 46 -17.90 -24.33 10.34
N GLU A 47 -18.16 -23.30 11.13
CA GLU A 47 -18.22 -21.90 10.77
C GLU A 47 -17.69 -21.06 11.93
N GLY A 48 -17.21 -19.86 11.65
CA GLY A 48 -16.72 -18.96 12.69
C GLY A 48 -16.51 -17.54 12.20
N ILE A 49 -16.35 -16.60 13.14
CA ILE A 49 -16.07 -15.20 12.83
C ILE A 49 -14.55 -15.01 12.70
N VAL A 50 -14.11 -14.58 11.53
CA VAL A 50 -12.71 -14.22 11.26
C VAL A 50 -12.69 -12.76 10.83
N ARG A 51 -12.11 -11.88 11.67
CA ARG A 51 -12.00 -10.45 11.41
C ARG A 51 -13.32 -9.81 10.95
N GLY A 52 -14.41 -10.05 11.69
CA GLY A 52 -15.73 -9.44 11.42
C GLY A 52 -16.50 -10.00 10.21
N HIS A 53 -16.03 -11.12 9.65
CA HIS A 53 -16.73 -11.88 8.61
C HIS A 53 -17.04 -13.28 9.11
N LYS A 54 -18.22 -13.80 8.77
CA LYS A 54 -18.57 -15.20 9.02
C LYS A 54 -17.98 -16.05 7.88
N VAL A 55 -17.13 -17.00 8.22
CA VAL A 55 -16.48 -17.90 7.27
C VAL A 55 -17.02 -19.31 7.48
N SER A 56 -17.48 -19.94 6.40
CA SER A 56 -18.02 -21.31 6.39
C SER A 56 -17.59 -22.05 5.12
N SER A 57 -18.02 -23.30 4.97
CA SER A 57 -17.86 -24.04 3.71
C SER A 57 -18.64 -23.44 2.53
N LYS A 58 -19.65 -22.59 2.81
CA LYS A 58 -20.42 -21.90 1.76
C LYS A 58 -19.70 -20.67 1.20
N GLY A 59 -18.77 -20.10 1.95
CA GLY A 59 -18.03 -18.90 1.57
C GLY A 59 -17.85 -17.94 2.73
N ILE A 60 -17.76 -16.65 2.38
CA ILE A 60 -17.58 -15.54 3.31
C ILE A 60 -18.86 -14.71 3.32
N GLU A 61 -19.35 -14.42 4.51
CA GLU A 61 -20.59 -13.68 4.77
C GLU A 61 -20.33 -12.51 5.72
N VAL A 62 -21.21 -11.51 5.68
CA VAL A 62 -21.24 -10.46 6.70
C VAL A 62 -21.67 -11.06 8.03
N ASP A 63 -21.01 -10.67 9.12
CA ASP A 63 -21.40 -11.09 10.47
C ASP A 63 -22.84 -10.63 10.79
N ARG A 64 -23.72 -11.56 11.17
CA ARG A 64 -25.12 -11.28 11.49
C ARG A 64 -25.28 -10.25 12.61
N ALA A 65 -24.40 -10.29 13.61
CA ALA A 65 -24.43 -9.30 14.69
C ALA A 65 -24.21 -7.87 14.15
N LYS A 66 -23.44 -7.72 13.07
CA LYS A 66 -23.24 -6.43 12.40
C LYS A 66 -24.43 -6.06 11.53
N VAL A 67 -25.04 -7.04 10.84
CA VAL A 67 -26.27 -6.83 10.05
C VAL A 67 -27.40 -6.28 10.92
N GLU A 68 -27.66 -6.88 12.08
CA GLU A 68 -28.74 -6.44 13.00
C GLU A 68 -28.54 -5.01 13.51
N ILE A 69 -27.28 -4.61 13.75
CA ILE A 69 -26.94 -3.23 14.15
C ILE A 69 -27.20 -2.26 12.99
N ILE A 70 -26.81 -2.63 11.77
CA ILE A 70 -27.02 -1.82 10.56
C ILE A 70 -28.50 -1.67 10.26
N GLU A 71 -29.29 -2.73 10.40
CA GLU A 71 -30.74 -2.74 10.16
C GLU A 71 -31.48 -1.76 11.07
N LYS A 72 -31.03 -1.58 12.31
CA LYS A 72 -31.61 -0.64 13.29
C LYS A 72 -31.01 0.76 13.23
N LEU A 73 -29.99 0.98 12.40
CA LEU A 73 -29.28 2.25 12.32
C LEU A 73 -30.18 3.36 11.75
N ALA A 74 -30.22 4.49 12.45
CA ALA A 74 -30.87 5.71 11.98
C ALA A 74 -29.98 6.45 10.94
N PRO A 75 -30.57 7.28 10.07
CA PRO A 75 -29.81 8.10 9.13
C PRO A 75 -28.79 9.00 9.86
N PRO A 76 -27.52 9.07 9.43
CA PRO A 76 -26.50 9.92 10.03
C PRO A 76 -26.92 11.40 9.99
N LYS A 77 -26.77 12.11 11.11
CA LYS A 77 -27.17 13.53 11.26
C LYS A 77 -26.03 14.52 11.28
N SER A 78 -24.80 14.03 11.18
CA SER A 78 -23.62 14.87 11.16
C SER A 78 -22.57 14.30 10.20
N ILE A 79 -21.70 15.17 9.68
CA ILE A 79 -20.55 14.76 8.84
C ILE A 79 -19.70 13.70 9.54
N LYS A 80 -19.55 13.78 10.87
CA LYS A 80 -18.83 12.78 11.67
C LYS A 80 -19.50 11.41 11.60
N GLU A 81 -20.81 11.36 11.74
CA GLU A 81 -21.57 10.11 11.63
C GLU A 81 -21.57 9.57 10.19
N VAL A 82 -21.64 10.44 9.17
CA VAL A 82 -21.50 10.04 7.76
C VAL A 82 -20.16 9.37 7.51
N ARG A 83 -19.04 9.94 8.00
CA ARG A 83 -17.71 9.31 7.91
C ARG A 83 -17.67 7.96 8.63
N GLY A 84 -18.24 7.88 9.82
CA GLY A 84 -18.33 6.62 10.58
C GLY A 84 -19.11 5.54 9.82
N PHE A 85 -20.27 5.90 9.28
CA PHE A 85 -21.11 5.02 8.48
C PHE A 85 -20.39 4.55 7.21
N LEU A 86 -19.83 5.47 6.42
CA LEU A 86 -19.11 5.13 5.19
C LEU A 86 -17.85 4.31 5.46
N GLY A 87 -17.16 4.55 6.58
CA GLY A 87 -16.04 3.69 7.02
C GLY A 87 -16.49 2.26 7.29
N HIS A 88 -17.63 2.10 7.98
CA HIS A 88 -18.19 0.78 8.26
C HIS A 88 -18.73 0.08 7.01
N ALA A 89 -19.53 0.78 6.19
CA ALA A 89 -20.06 0.27 4.94
C ALA A 89 -18.92 -0.07 3.94
N GLY A 90 -17.86 0.73 3.93
CA GLY A 90 -16.68 0.54 3.10
C GLY A 90 -15.91 -0.75 3.42
N PHE A 91 -15.97 -1.24 4.65
CA PHE A 91 -15.42 -2.55 5.03
C PHE A 91 -16.09 -3.71 4.26
N TYR A 92 -17.39 -3.59 4.01
CA TYR A 92 -18.20 -4.57 3.28
C TYR A 92 -18.40 -4.25 1.80
N ARG A 93 -17.70 -3.25 1.25
CA ARG A 93 -17.83 -2.85 -0.17
C ARG A 93 -17.67 -4.00 -1.16
N ARG A 94 -16.91 -5.05 -0.79
CA ARG A 94 -16.68 -6.22 -1.65
C ARG A 94 -17.92 -7.07 -1.95
N PHE A 95 -18.95 -6.94 -1.11
CA PHE A 95 -20.23 -7.62 -1.25
C PHE A 95 -21.24 -6.79 -2.05
N ILE A 96 -20.95 -5.50 -2.29
CA ILE A 96 -21.90 -4.53 -2.83
C ILE A 96 -21.46 -4.11 -4.22
N LYS A 97 -22.24 -4.53 -5.23
CA LYS A 97 -22.09 -4.04 -6.59
C LYS A 97 -22.30 -2.52 -6.62
N ASP A 98 -21.45 -1.82 -7.36
CA ASP A 98 -21.51 -0.36 -7.58
C ASP A 98 -21.46 0.48 -6.29
N PHE A 99 -20.82 -0.03 -5.23
CA PHE A 99 -20.72 0.64 -3.93
C PHE A 99 -20.36 2.13 -4.03
N SER A 100 -19.35 2.49 -4.83
CA SER A 100 -18.89 3.88 -4.96
C SER A 100 -19.93 4.78 -5.62
N LYS A 101 -20.73 4.25 -6.55
CA LYS A 101 -21.83 4.98 -7.19
C LYS A 101 -22.96 5.23 -6.19
N ILE A 102 -23.33 4.21 -5.41
CA ILE A 102 -24.38 4.32 -4.39
C ILE A 102 -23.93 5.25 -3.26
N ALA A 103 -22.68 5.17 -2.83
CA ALA A 103 -22.13 6.01 -1.76
C ALA A 103 -21.86 7.47 -2.18
N LYS A 104 -21.92 7.79 -3.48
CA LYS A 104 -21.54 9.11 -4.02
C LYS A 104 -22.30 10.27 -3.34
N PRO A 105 -23.64 10.23 -3.20
CA PRO A 105 -24.37 11.31 -2.52
C PRO A 105 -23.90 11.54 -1.09
N LEU A 106 -23.63 10.47 -0.33
CA LEU A 106 -23.08 10.56 1.03
C LEU A 106 -21.66 11.14 1.05
N THR A 107 -20.82 10.81 0.08
CA THR A 107 -19.43 11.31 0.01
C THR A 107 -19.34 12.78 -0.38
N ASN A 108 -20.32 13.34 -1.10
CA ASN A 108 -20.32 14.74 -1.51
C ASN A 108 -20.32 15.69 -0.29
N PHE A 109 -20.95 15.29 0.80
CA PHE A 109 -20.97 16.03 2.06
C PHE A 109 -19.66 15.94 2.87
N LEU A 110 -18.69 15.13 2.44
CA LEU A 110 -17.38 15.04 3.08
C LEU A 110 -16.41 16.11 2.58
N VAL A 111 -16.73 16.77 1.45
CA VAL A 111 -15.95 17.87 0.88
C VAL A 111 -16.00 19.07 1.82
N LYS A 112 -14.89 19.79 1.94
CA LYS A 112 -14.81 20.99 2.77
C LYS A 112 -15.81 22.04 2.25
N GLU A 113 -16.40 22.79 3.19
CA GLU A 113 -17.30 23.92 2.91
C GLU A 113 -18.66 23.56 2.29
N THR A 114 -19.01 22.28 2.18
CA THR A 114 -20.35 21.86 1.77
C THR A 114 -21.33 21.93 2.95
N PRO A 115 -22.43 22.70 2.87
CA PRO A 115 -23.47 22.68 3.90
C PRO A 115 -24.13 21.30 3.96
N PHE A 116 -24.30 20.77 5.17
CA PHE A 116 -24.92 19.46 5.38
C PHE A 116 -26.45 19.61 5.39
N PHE A 117 -27.12 19.00 4.44
CA PHE A 117 -28.58 18.93 4.38
C PHE A 117 -29.01 17.53 3.93
N PHE A 118 -30.21 17.13 4.36
CA PHE A 118 -30.81 15.86 3.99
C PHE A 118 -31.69 16.08 2.76
N ASP A 119 -31.15 15.79 1.58
CA ASP A 119 -31.96 15.69 0.38
C ASP A 119 -32.45 14.24 0.16
N ASP A 120 -33.36 14.09 -0.79
CA ASP A 120 -33.91 12.78 -1.15
C ASP A 120 -32.82 11.84 -1.66
N ASP A 121 -31.81 12.36 -2.39
CA ASP A 121 -30.68 11.59 -2.90
C ASP A 121 -29.81 11.00 -1.78
N TYR A 122 -29.53 11.77 -0.73
CA TYR A 122 -28.85 11.32 0.46
C TYR A 122 -29.62 10.20 1.16
N MET A 123 -30.92 10.39 1.36
CA MET A 123 -31.78 9.43 2.04
C MET A 123 -31.92 8.13 1.25
N ASN A 124 -32.10 8.23 -0.07
CA ASN A 124 -32.15 7.08 -0.97
C ASN A 124 -30.82 6.32 -1.00
N ALA A 125 -29.68 7.02 -1.06
CA ALA A 125 -28.36 6.41 -1.01
C ALA A 125 -28.11 5.68 0.32
N PHE A 126 -28.48 6.30 1.44
CA PHE A 126 -28.36 5.69 2.77
C PHE A 126 -29.20 4.41 2.89
N GLN A 127 -30.48 4.47 2.51
CA GLN A 127 -31.37 3.31 2.58
C GLN A 127 -30.94 2.20 1.64
N LEU A 128 -30.51 2.54 0.42
CA LEU A 128 -30.03 1.55 -0.54
C LEU A 128 -28.75 0.86 -0.06
N LEU A 129 -27.77 1.59 0.50
CA LEU A 129 -26.58 0.96 1.10
C LEU A 129 -26.95 0.08 2.28
N LYS A 130 -27.85 0.54 3.15
CA LYS A 130 -28.34 -0.22 4.29
C LYS A 130 -28.99 -1.52 3.85
N GLU A 131 -29.88 -1.48 2.86
CA GLU A 131 -30.52 -2.66 2.27
C GLU A 131 -29.48 -3.64 1.68
N LYS A 132 -28.50 -3.13 0.92
CA LYS A 132 -27.44 -3.96 0.32
C LYS A 132 -26.52 -4.61 1.35
N LEU A 133 -26.30 -3.96 2.50
CA LEU A 133 -25.53 -4.53 3.62
C LEU A 133 -26.31 -5.63 4.33
N VAL A 134 -27.63 -5.45 4.52
CA VAL A 134 -28.50 -6.45 5.15
C VAL A 134 -28.67 -7.67 4.27
N ASN A 135 -28.87 -7.46 2.96
CA ASN A 135 -29.07 -8.51 1.96
C ASN A 135 -27.75 -8.92 1.26
N ALA A 136 -26.60 -8.61 1.85
CA ALA A 136 -25.30 -8.85 1.24
C ALA A 136 -25.16 -10.33 0.83
N PRO A 137 -24.82 -10.62 -0.44
CA PRO A 137 -24.73 -12.00 -0.91
C PRO A 137 -23.56 -12.73 -0.24
N ILE A 138 -23.67 -14.05 -0.14
CA ILE A 138 -22.55 -14.91 0.22
C ILE A 138 -21.52 -14.83 -0.90
N VAL A 139 -20.34 -14.31 -0.60
CA VAL A 139 -19.22 -14.33 -1.54
C VAL A 139 -18.56 -15.69 -1.46
N VAL A 140 -18.56 -16.40 -2.58
CA VAL A 140 -18.01 -17.75 -2.66
C VAL A 140 -16.49 -17.67 -2.57
N ALA A 141 -15.88 -18.56 -1.80
CA ALA A 141 -14.43 -18.67 -1.76
C ALA A 141 -13.90 -19.06 -3.16
N PRO A 142 -12.78 -18.47 -3.62
CA PRO A 142 -12.20 -18.82 -4.92
C PRO A 142 -11.80 -20.30 -4.94
N CYS A 143 -12.12 -20.98 -6.03
CA CYS A 143 -11.58 -22.30 -6.35
C CYS A 143 -10.35 -22.11 -7.23
N TRP A 144 -9.15 -22.28 -6.67
CA TRP A 144 -7.91 -21.95 -7.36
C TRP A 144 -7.65 -22.79 -8.63
N ASP A 145 -8.34 -23.92 -8.77
CA ASP A 145 -8.27 -24.78 -9.96
C ASP A 145 -9.12 -24.27 -11.13
N LEU A 146 -9.97 -23.26 -10.91
CA LEU A 146 -10.83 -22.67 -11.95
C LEU A 146 -10.26 -21.33 -12.44
N PRO A 147 -10.39 -21.02 -13.74
CA PRO A 147 -9.97 -19.74 -14.28
C PRO A 147 -10.81 -18.61 -13.66
N PHE A 148 -10.13 -17.51 -13.29
CA PHE A 148 -10.79 -16.28 -12.90
C PHE A 148 -11.36 -15.56 -14.13
N GLU A 149 -12.58 -15.05 -13.99
CA GLU A 149 -13.23 -14.16 -14.95
C GLU A 149 -13.35 -12.77 -14.33
N ILE A 150 -12.94 -11.74 -15.08
CA ILE A 150 -13.09 -10.34 -14.70
C ILE A 150 -14.06 -9.65 -15.65
N MET A 151 -15.05 -8.97 -15.08
CA MET A 151 -15.96 -8.10 -15.82
C MET A 151 -15.68 -6.66 -15.41
N CYS A 152 -15.48 -5.77 -16.38
CA CYS A 152 -15.25 -4.35 -16.16
C CYS A 152 -16.40 -3.54 -16.74
N ASP A 153 -16.72 -2.44 -16.10
CA ASP A 153 -17.69 -1.46 -16.59
C ASP A 153 -17.23 -0.05 -16.22
N ALA A 154 -17.58 0.93 -17.05
CA ALA A 154 -17.30 2.32 -16.79
C ALA A 154 -18.54 3.16 -17.05
N SER A 155 -18.88 4.00 -16.08
CA SER A 155 -19.90 5.03 -16.22
C SER A 155 -19.25 6.41 -16.40
N ASN A 156 -20.05 7.47 -16.54
CA ASN A 156 -19.53 8.84 -16.62
C ASN A 156 -18.80 9.29 -15.34
N ASP A 157 -19.09 8.65 -14.20
CA ASP A 157 -18.63 9.11 -12.89
C ASP A 157 -17.77 8.11 -12.13
N ALA A 158 -17.90 6.83 -12.44
CA ALA A 158 -17.27 5.75 -11.68
C ALA A 158 -16.91 4.54 -12.55
N LEU A 159 -15.88 3.84 -12.12
CA LEU A 159 -15.43 2.56 -12.63
C LEU A 159 -16.01 1.44 -11.77
N GLY A 160 -16.38 0.34 -12.41
CA GLY A 160 -16.85 -0.89 -11.79
C GLY A 160 -16.04 -2.08 -12.28
N ALA A 161 -15.77 -3.03 -11.40
CA ALA A 161 -15.15 -4.30 -11.76
C ALA A 161 -15.67 -5.43 -10.88
N VAL A 162 -15.79 -6.63 -11.44
CA VAL A 162 -16.25 -7.83 -10.74
C VAL A 162 -15.28 -8.96 -11.03
N LEU A 163 -14.71 -9.54 -9.98
CA LEU A 163 -13.96 -10.79 -10.03
C LEU A 163 -14.92 -11.94 -9.70
N GLY A 164 -14.91 -12.99 -10.52
CA GLY A 164 -15.67 -14.20 -10.27
C GLY A 164 -15.09 -15.42 -10.97
N GLN A 165 -15.80 -16.53 -10.87
CA GLN A 165 -15.46 -17.79 -11.52
C GLN A 165 -16.71 -18.44 -12.06
N ARG A 166 -16.59 -19.14 -13.19
CA ARG A 166 -17.70 -19.89 -13.77
C ARG A 166 -17.66 -21.33 -13.29
N LYS A 167 -18.71 -21.74 -12.59
CA LYS A 167 -18.93 -23.12 -12.13
C LYS A 167 -20.31 -23.56 -12.61
N ASP A 168 -20.39 -24.74 -13.20
CA ASP A 168 -21.66 -25.30 -13.70
C ASP A 168 -22.41 -24.32 -14.64
N ARG A 169 -21.65 -23.61 -15.49
CA ARG A 169 -22.13 -22.55 -16.42
C ARG A 169 -22.72 -21.31 -15.76
N LYS A 170 -22.69 -21.21 -14.43
CA LYS A 170 -23.13 -20.04 -13.67
C LYS A 170 -21.91 -19.22 -13.22
N PHE A 171 -22.02 -17.90 -13.31
CA PHE A 171 -21.00 -17.00 -12.80
C PHE A 171 -21.19 -16.79 -11.30
N HIS A 172 -20.15 -17.11 -10.52
CA HIS A 172 -20.11 -16.92 -9.09
C HIS A 172 -19.19 -15.76 -8.74
N THR A 173 -19.75 -14.72 -8.11
CA THR A 173 -18.98 -13.54 -7.73
C THR A 173 -18.10 -13.80 -6.51
N ILE A 174 -16.85 -13.35 -6.62
CA ILE A 174 -15.81 -13.41 -5.58
C ILE A 174 -15.51 -12.02 -5.02
N TYR A 175 -15.53 -10.96 -5.85
CA TYR A 175 -15.25 -9.61 -5.36
C TYR A 175 -15.83 -8.53 -6.29
N TYR A 176 -16.74 -7.70 -5.77
CA TYR A 176 -17.09 -6.40 -6.38
C TYR A 176 -16.09 -5.29 -6.02
N ALA A 177 -15.61 -4.57 -7.02
CA ALA A 177 -14.79 -3.38 -6.87
C ALA A 177 -15.41 -2.19 -7.61
N SER A 178 -15.29 -1.01 -7.03
CA SER A 178 -15.70 0.24 -7.69
C SER A 178 -14.81 1.39 -7.23
N LYS A 179 -14.71 2.42 -8.06
CA LYS A 179 -13.94 3.63 -7.78
C LYS A 179 -14.55 4.83 -8.51
N THR A 180 -14.78 5.93 -7.79
CA THR A 180 -15.17 7.20 -8.41
C THR A 180 -14.00 7.80 -9.17
N MET A 181 -14.26 8.32 -10.37
CA MET A 181 -13.25 8.98 -11.20
C MET A 181 -12.96 10.40 -10.67
N ASN A 182 -11.71 10.82 -10.80
CA ASN A 182 -11.34 12.22 -10.59
C ASN A 182 -11.74 13.09 -11.79
N ASP A 183 -11.63 14.42 -11.67
CA ASP A 183 -12.13 15.33 -12.71
C ASP A 183 -11.38 15.20 -14.04
N ALA A 184 -10.09 14.87 -14.01
CA ALA A 184 -9.33 14.57 -15.23
C ALA A 184 -9.85 13.31 -15.94
N GLN A 185 -10.09 12.24 -15.17
CA GLN A 185 -10.59 10.95 -15.67
C GLN A 185 -12.03 11.05 -16.19
N LYS A 186 -12.86 11.94 -15.63
CA LYS A 186 -14.22 12.18 -16.15
C LYS A 186 -14.21 12.74 -17.56
N ASN A 187 -13.16 13.48 -17.94
CA ASN A 187 -13.01 14.04 -19.28
C ASN A 187 -12.53 13.03 -20.33
N TYR A 188 -12.17 11.81 -19.92
CA TYR A 188 -11.81 10.75 -20.85
C TYR A 188 -12.98 10.34 -21.73
N THR A 189 -12.68 9.91 -22.95
CA THR A 189 -13.62 9.29 -23.87
C THR A 189 -14.16 7.98 -23.28
N ILE A 190 -15.26 7.47 -23.84
CA ILE A 190 -15.88 6.21 -23.37
C ILE A 190 -14.85 5.06 -23.45
N THR A 191 -14.12 4.94 -24.56
CA THR A 191 -13.11 3.90 -24.75
C THR A 191 -11.95 4.00 -23.75
N GLU A 192 -11.47 5.22 -23.45
CA GLU A 192 -10.44 5.43 -22.43
C GLU A 192 -10.94 5.08 -21.02
N LYS A 193 -12.22 5.37 -20.72
CA LYS A 193 -12.85 4.98 -19.44
C LYS A 193 -12.98 3.46 -19.31
N GLU A 194 -13.37 2.77 -20.37
CA GLU A 194 -13.42 1.30 -20.41
C GLU A 194 -12.03 0.70 -20.17
N LEU A 195 -11.00 1.23 -20.84
CA LEU A 195 -9.61 0.80 -20.62
C LEU A 195 -9.16 1.09 -19.18
N LEU A 196 -9.50 2.25 -18.63
CA LEU A 196 -9.20 2.60 -17.25
C LEU A 196 -9.89 1.65 -16.25
N ALA A 197 -11.11 1.19 -16.53
CA ALA A 197 -11.80 0.19 -15.72
C ALA A 197 -11.05 -1.15 -15.73
N VAL A 198 -10.49 -1.55 -16.88
CA VAL A 198 -9.64 -2.75 -17.01
C VAL A 198 -8.36 -2.60 -16.18
N VAL A 199 -7.63 -1.49 -16.32
CA VAL A 199 -6.42 -1.22 -15.51
C VAL A 199 -6.74 -1.26 -14.02
N PHE A 200 -7.82 -0.58 -13.61
CA PHE A 200 -8.30 -0.59 -12.22
C PHE A 200 -8.61 -2.01 -11.73
N ALA A 201 -9.27 -2.84 -12.55
CA ALA A 201 -9.58 -4.22 -12.20
C ALA A 201 -8.31 -5.06 -12.00
N PHE A 202 -7.33 -4.94 -12.89
CA PHE A 202 -6.06 -5.66 -12.77
C PHE A 202 -5.28 -5.24 -11.53
N GLU A 203 -5.17 -3.94 -11.23
CA GLU A 203 -4.53 -3.48 -10.00
C GLU A 203 -5.26 -4.01 -8.76
N LYS A 204 -6.60 -3.94 -8.79
CA LYS A 204 -7.43 -4.30 -7.64
C LYS A 204 -7.45 -5.80 -7.36
N PHE A 205 -7.46 -6.62 -8.41
CA PHE A 205 -7.53 -8.07 -8.34
C PHE A 205 -6.17 -8.76 -8.56
N ARG A 206 -5.09 -7.98 -8.72
CA ARG A 206 -3.71 -8.46 -8.88
C ARG A 206 -3.37 -9.63 -7.98
N PRO A 207 -3.70 -9.61 -6.67
CA PRO A 207 -3.34 -10.74 -5.84
C PRO A 207 -4.01 -12.02 -6.29
N TYR A 208 -5.32 -12.03 -6.59
CA TYR A 208 -6.05 -13.21 -7.05
C TYR A 208 -5.52 -13.75 -8.38
N LEU A 209 -5.16 -12.85 -9.29
CA LEU A 209 -4.70 -13.23 -10.62
C LEU A 209 -3.29 -13.85 -10.59
N ILE A 210 -2.39 -13.29 -9.78
CA ILE A 210 -1.01 -13.77 -9.63
C ILE A 210 -0.93 -15.02 -8.74
N LEU A 211 -1.80 -15.10 -7.72
CA LEU A 211 -1.94 -16.25 -6.81
C LEU A 211 -2.25 -17.59 -7.51
N SER A 212 -2.73 -17.57 -8.75
CA SER A 212 -3.24 -18.76 -9.43
C SER A 212 -2.17 -19.76 -9.91
N LYS A 213 -0.87 -19.43 -9.83
CA LYS A 213 0.17 -20.25 -10.49
C LYS A 213 1.33 -20.76 -9.64
N GLU A 214 1.59 -20.24 -8.44
CA GLU A 214 2.75 -20.66 -7.64
C GLU A 214 2.48 -20.75 -6.12
N PRO A 215 3.13 -21.68 -5.39
CA PRO A 215 2.87 -21.96 -3.98
C PRO A 215 3.53 -20.93 -3.05
N PHE A 216 3.23 -19.64 -3.25
CA PHE A 216 3.74 -18.60 -2.38
C PHE A 216 2.92 -18.47 -1.10
N LEU A 217 3.56 -17.98 -0.03
CA LEU A 217 2.88 -17.56 1.19
C LEU A 217 2.35 -16.14 1.01
N TYR A 218 1.18 -15.81 1.58
CA TYR A 218 0.59 -14.47 1.46
C TYR A 218 0.10 -13.93 2.81
N LYS A 219 0.24 -12.62 3.01
CA LYS A 219 -0.36 -11.86 4.10
C LYS A 219 -1.64 -11.19 3.61
N ILE A 220 -2.75 -11.39 4.33
CA ILE A 220 -4.04 -10.76 4.05
C ILE A 220 -4.29 -9.65 5.09
N CYS A 221 -4.45 -8.42 4.61
CA CYS A 221 -4.72 -7.23 5.41
C CYS A 221 -6.22 -7.07 5.71
N SER A 222 -6.54 -6.24 6.71
CA SER A 222 -7.91 -5.99 7.18
C SER A 222 -8.83 -5.35 6.13
N ASP A 223 -8.26 -4.69 5.14
CA ASP A 223 -8.96 -4.08 3.99
C ASP A 223 -9.12 -5.06 2.81
N GLY A 224 -8.70 -6.31 2.98
CA GLY A 224 -8.71 -7.35 1.95
C GLY A 224 -7.56 -7.25 0.95
N MET A 225 -6.56 -6.38 1.17
CA MET A 225 -5.33 -6.40 0.38
C MET A 225 -4.54 -7.66 0.70
N ILE A 226 -3.97 -8.27 -0.33
CA ILE A 226 -3.20 -9.50 -0.20
C ILE A 226 -1.80 -9.21 -0.75
N TRP A 227 -0.79 -9.47 0.07
CA TRP A 227 0.62 -9.29 -0.28
C TRP A 227 1.34 -10.62 -0.24
N ARG A 228 2.15 -10.91 -1.25
CA ARG A 228 3.04 -12.06 -1.26
C ARG A 228 4.10 -11.89 -0.17
N CYS A 229 4.20 -12.86 0.71
CA CYS A 229 5.30 -12.95 1.66
C CYS A 229 6.56 -13.29 0.90
N VAL A 230 7.55 -12.41 0.96
CA VAL A 230 8.81 -12.52 0.24
C VAL A 230 9.82 -13.27 1.11
N PRO A 231 10.49 -14.32 0.61
CA PRO A 231 11.60 -14.97 1.30
C PRO A 231 12.86 -14.09 1.27
N GLN A 232 13.78 -14.29 2.22
CA GLN A 232 14.90 -13.37 2.44
C GLN A 232 15.79 -13.21 1.19
N GLU A 233 15.98 -14.27 0.41
CA GLU A 233 16.78 -14.26 -0.82
C GLU A 233 16.24 -13.34 -1.94
N GLU A 234 14.95 -12.98 -1.91
CA GLU A 234 14.33 -12.13 -2.93
C GLU A 234 14.26 -10.64 -2.50
N VAL A 235 14.55 -10.33 -1.23
CA VAL A 235 14.36 -8.99 -0.66
C VAL A 235 15.20 -7.93 -1.39
N ASP A 236 16.48 -8.19 -1.61
CA ASP A 236 17.40 -7.21 -2.23
C ASP A 236 17.01 -6.92 -3.68
N ALA A 237 16.60 -7.94 -4.44
CA ALA A 237 16.15 -7.77 -5.82
C ALA A 237 14.89 -6.90 -5.91
N ILE A 238 13.95 -7.07 -4.97
CA ILE A 238 12.72 -6.27 -4.92
C ILE A 238 13.00 -4.83 -4.48
N LEU A 239 13.88 -4.63 -3.50
CA LEU A 239 14.28 -3.30 -3.05
C LEU A 239 15.00 -2.53 -4.16
N SER A 240 15.96 -3.17 -4.83
CA SER A 240 16.63 -2.64 -6.03
C SER A 240 15.62 -2.24 -7.10
N PHE A 241 14.69 -3.13 -7.46
CA PHE A 241 13.66 -2.80 -8.44
C PHE A 241 12.77 -1.60 -8.05
N CYS A 242 12.48 -1.45 -6.76
CA CYS A 242 11.63 -0.36 -6.26
C CYS A 242 12.38 0.97 -6.07
N HIS A 243 13.71 0.92 -5.92
CA HIS A 243 14.56 2.06 -5.60
C HIS A 243 15.41 2.55 -6.78
N ASP A 244 16.04 1.65 -7.53
CA ASP A 244 17.11 1.94 -8.50
C ASP A 244 16.60 2.20 -9.92
N LYS A 245 15.30 2.03 -10.16
CA LYS A 245 14.77 2.06 -11.52
C LYS A 245 14.86 3.48 -12.11
N GLU A 246 15.76 3.65 -13.07
CA GLU A 246 16.15 4.92 -13.72
C GLU A 246 14.99 5.80 -14.19
N ALA A 247 13.85 5.20 -14.56
CA ALA A 247 12.68 5.92 -15.07
C ALA A 247 11.91 6.73 -14.00
N ASP A 248 12.01 6.37 -12.72
CA ASP A 248 11.23 6.99 -11.65
C ASP A 248 12.08 7.76 -10.61
N GLY A 249 13.41 7.59 -10.61
CA GLY A 249 14.35 8.22 -9.69
C GLY A 249 14.51 7.52 -8.33
N HIS A 250 15.58 7.84 -7.61
CA HIS A 250 15.91 7.26 -6.29
C HIS A 250 14.95 7.78 -5.21
N PHE A 251 14.08 6.90 -4.71
CA PHE A 251 13.12 7.27 -3.66
C PHE A 251 13.65 7.05 -2.25
N GLY A 252 13.28 7.97 -1.34
CA GLY A 252 13.50 7.77 0.10
C GLY A 252 12.80 6.51 0.64
N ALA A 253 13.34 5.95 1.73
CA ALA A 253 12.96 4.66 2.30
C ALA A 253 11.44 4.43 2.46
N SER A 254 10.70 5.42 2.98
CA SER A 254 9.25 5.32 3.17
C SER A 254 8.49 5.11 1.85
N LYS A 255 8.94 5.77 0.78
CA LYS A 255 8.31 5.69 -0.55
C LYS A 255 8.72 4.39 -1.27
N THR A 256 9.96 3.94 -1.08
CA THR A 256 10.41 2.59 -1.50
C THR A 256 9.55 1.51 -0.85
N ALA A 257 9.38 1.53 0.47
CA ALA A 257 8.51 0.58 1.19
C ALA A 257 7.04 0.65 0.71
N SER A 258 6.52 1.85 0.44
CA SER A 258 5.17 2.00 -0.10
C SER A 258 5.01 1.36 -1.48
N LYS A 259 6.02 1.50 -2.37
CA LYS A 259 6.04 0.86 -3.68
C LYS A 259 6.06 -0.66 -3.56
N VAL A 260 6.86 -1.21 -2.65
CA VAL A 260 6.89 -2.67 -2.39
C VAL A 260 5.48 -3.18 -2.05
N LEU A 261 4.77 -2.51 -1.15
CA LEU A 261 3.39 -2.85 -0.79
C LEU A 261 2.42 -2.67 -1.97
N GLN A 262 2.60 -1.62 -2.77
CA GLN A 262 1.79 -1.35 -3.96
C GLN A 262 1.93 -2.43 -5.02
N TYR A 263 3.15 -2.96 -5.22
CA TYR A 263 3.40 -4.08 -6.13
C TYR A 263 2.90 -5.42 -5.60
N GLY A 264 2.49 -5.45 -4.33
CA GLY A 264 1.86 -6.60 -3.70
C GLY A 264 2.84 -7.51 -2.95
N PHE A 265 3.96 -6.96 -2.46
CA PHE A 265 4.98 -7.70 -1.71
C PHE A 265 5.00 -7.29 -0.24
N TYR A 266 5.36 -8.20 0.66
CA TYR A 266 5.48 -7.94 2.09
C TYR A 266 6.49 -8.87 2.76
N TRP A 267 7.20 -8.35 3.75
CA TRP A 267 7.90 -9.13 4.76
C TRP A 267 7.92 -8.34 6.09
N PRO A 268 8.12 -8.99 7.26
CA PRO A 268 7.97 -8.33 8.57
C PRO A 268 8.88 -7.11 8.79
N SER A 269 10.10 -7.15 8.27
CA SER A 269 11.11 -6.09 8.41
C SER A 269 11.13 -5.06 7.28
N LEU A 270 10.15 -5.07 6.37
CA LEU A 270 10.11 -4.21 5.16
C LEU A 270 10.59 -2.77 5.38
N PHE A 271 10.01 -2.05 6.35
CA PHE A 271 10.37 -0.65 6.58
C PHE A 271 11.80 -0.48 7.08
N LYS A 272 12.28 -1.42 7.90
CA LYS A 272 13.66 -1.43 8.40
C LYS A 272 14.64 -1.72 7.27
N ASP A 273 14.33 -2.71 6.43
CA ASP A 273 15.21 -3.14 5.35
C ASP A 273 15.25 -2.10 4.22
N ALA A 274 14.10 -1.49 3.89
CA ALA A 274 14.06 -0.35 2.96
C ALA A 274 14.87 0.85 3.49
N TYR A 275 14.84 1.10 4.81
CA TYR A 275 15.66 2.15 5.42
C TYR A 275 17.15 1.82 5.32
N ALA A 276 17.55 0.60 5.67
CA ALA A 276 18.94 0.15 5.57
C ALA A 276 19.44 0.23 4.12
N TYR A 277 18.64 -0.23 3.16
CA TYR A 277 18.97 -0.22 1.73
C TYR A 277 19.19 1.20 1.19
N VAL A 278 18.26 2.12 1.44
CA VAL A 278 18.39 3.52 0.99
C VAL A 278 19.53 4.24 1.72
N SER A 279 19.76 3.92 3.00
CA SER A 279 20.88 4.48 3.77
C SER A 279 22.25 3.99 3.28
N ALA A 280 22.29 2.84 2.62
CA ALA A 280 23.49 2.28 1.98
C ALA A 280 23.60 2.66 0.50
N CYS A 281 22.61 3.37 -0.07
CA CYS A 281 22.65 3.79 -1.47
C CYS A 281 23.54 5.01 -1.64
N ASP A 282 24.69 4.84 -2.28
CA ASP A 282 25.65 5.91 -2.55
C ASP A 282 25.02 7.15 -3.20
N GLN A 283 24.13 6.96 -4.18
CA GLN A 283 23.49 8.08 -4.89
C GLN A 283 22.54 8.88 -3.98
N CYS A 284 21.92 8.25 -2.98
CA CYS A 284 21.10 8.95 -1.99
C CYS A 284 21.91 9.57 -0.85
N GLN A 285 23.15 9.14 -0.63
CA GLN A 285 24.00 9.61 0.47
C GLN A 285 25.00 10.70 0.04
N ARG A 286 25.06 11.06 -1.26
CA ARG A 286 25.95 12.12 -1.77
C ARG A 286 25.36 13.52 -1.55
N THR A 287 26.25 14.51 -1.40
CA THR A 287 25.98 15.94 -1.14
C THR A 287 24.83 16.47 -1.97
N ASP A 288 23.80 17.02 -1.33
CA ASP A 288 22.57 17.46 -2.01
C ASP A 288 22.27 18.94 -1.75
N PHE A 289 21.70 19.61 -2.75
CA PHE A 289 21.19 20.97 -2.64
C PHE A 289 19.69 20.92 -2.35
N MET A 290 19.28 21.43 -1.21
CA MET A 290 17.88 21.69 -0.91
C MET A 290 17.46 23.03 -1.51
N GLY A 291 16.40 23.06 -2.31
CA GLY A 291 15.84 24.28 -2.90
C GLY A 291 15.25 24.06 -4.30
N PRO A 292 14.85 25.13 -5.01
CA PRO A 292 14.89 26.53 -4.56
C PRO A 292 13.86 26.84 -3.47
N PHE A 293 14.25 27.65 -2.49
CA PHE A 293 13.42 28.21 -1.43
C PHE A 293 13.07 29.68 -1.72
N PRO A 294 12.04 30.27 -1.08
CA PRO A 294 11.80 31.71 -1.18
C PRO A 294 13.06 32.52 -0.85
N LEU A 295 13.42 33.45 -1.74
CA LEU A 295 14.64 34.25 -1.63
C LEU A 295 14.68 34.98 -0.29
N SER A 296 15.73 34.73 0.50
CA SER A 296 15.95 35.36 1.79
C SER A 296 17.42 35.75 1.93
N PHE A 297 17.68 37.03 2.20
CA PHE A 297 19.05 37.59 2.26
C PHE A 297 19.93 37.24 1.04
N GLY A 298 19.32 37.13 -0.14
CA GLY A 298 20.02 36.76 -1.38
C GLY A 298 20.42 35.28 -1.47
N LYS A 299 19.84 34.40 -0.65
CA LYS A 299 20.07 32.94 -0.66
C LYS A 299 18.78 32.22 -1.07
N GLU A 300 18.91 31.20 -1.90
CA GLU A 300 17.80 30.43 -2.47
C GLU A 300 17.96 28.92 -2.24
N TYR A 301 19.19 28.45 -1.96
CA TYR A 301 19.51 27.05 -1.78
C TYR A 301 20.14 26.80 -0.41
N ILE A 302 20.09 25.57 0.07
CA ILE A 302 20.85 25.09 1.22
C ILE A 302 21.66 23.89 0.74
N LEU A 303 22.98 24.00 0.74
CA LEU A 303 23.87 22.87 0.48
C LEU A 303 24.04 22.08 1.77
N VAL A 304 23.83 20.76 1.71
CA VAL A 304 23.93 19.87 2.87
C VAL A 304 24.93 18.75 2.58
N ALA A 305 25.89 18.57 3.49
CA ALA A 305 26.74 17.41 3.57
C ALA A 305 26.44 16.61 4.83
N VAL A 306 26.32 15.30 4.69
CA VAL A 306 26.04 14.39 5.79
C VAL A 306 27.17 13.37 5.87
N ASP A 307 27.81 13.27 7.04
CA ASP A 307 28.77 12.21 7.30
C ASP A 307 28.04 10.86 7.38
N CYS A 308 28.51 9.89 6.61
CA CYS A 308 27.82 8.62 6.41
C CYS A 308 27.79 7.76 7.69
N VAL A 309 28.79 7.89 8.57
CA VAL A 309 28.97 7.06 9.77
C VAL A 309 28.33 7.70 11.01
N SER A 310 28.71 8.93 11.34
CA SER A 310 28.24 9.65 12.53
C SER A 310 26.87 10.30 12.35
N LYS A 311 26.39 10.41 11.11
CA LYS A 311 25.21 11.18 10.73
C LYS A 311 25.32 12.67 11.07
N TRP A 312 26.55 13.18 11.25
CA TRP A 312 26.81 14.60 11.41
C TRP A 312 26.40 15.37 10.16
N VAL A 313 25.71 16.49 10.32
CA VAL A 313 25.18 17.30 9.21
C VAL A 313 25.85 18.66 9.22
N GLU A 314 26.44 19.05 8.09
CA GLU A 314 26.90 20.40 7.81
C GLU A 314 26.01 21.01 6.72
N ALA A 315 25.48 22.20 6.97
CA ALA A 315 24.58 22.87 6.04
C ALA A 315 24.94 24.35 5.89
N VAL A 316 24.92 24.86 4.66
CA VAL A 316 25.19 26.27 4.34
C VAL A 316 24.15 26.82 3.38
N ALA A 317 23.65 28.02 3.65
CA ALA A 317 22.75 28.74 2.76
C ALA A 317 23.52 29.41 1.60
N CYS A 318 23.06 29.15 0.38
CA CYS A 318 23.73 29.46 -0.88
C CYS A 318 22.83 30.24 -1.84
N PRO A 319 23.39 31.19 -2.61
CA PRO A 319 22.63 31.96 -3.60
C PRO A 319 22.35 31.14 -4.87
N THR A 320 23.23 30.19 -5.17
CA THR A 320 23.23 29.36 -6.38
C THR A 320 23.57 27.92 -6.02
N ASN A 321 23.25 26.99 -6.93
CA ASN A 321 23.54 25.56 -6.81
C ASN A 321 24.70 25.12 -7.74
N ASP A 322 25.72 25.97 -7.89
CA ASP A 322 26.86 25.74 -8.80
C ASP A 322 28.09 25.11 -8.12
N ALA A 323 29.04 24.65 -8.93
CA ALA A 323 30.28 24.00 -8.49
C ALA A 323 31.12 24.86 -7.55
N ARG A 324 31.14 26.17 -7.78
CA ARG A 324 32.00 27.08 -7.01
C ARG A 324 31.51 27.15 -5.57
N VAL A 325 30.20 27.10 -5.37
CA VAL A 325 29.59 27.02 -4.05
C VAL A 325 29.96 25.72 -3.35
N VAL A 326 29.94 24.58 -4.05
CA VAL A 326 30.33 23.27 -3.49
C VAL A 326 31.79 23.26 -3.06
N VAL A 327 32.70 23.67 -3.94
CA VAL A 327 34.15 23.73 -3.64
C VAL A 327 34.41 24.62 -2.43
N LYS A 328 33.83 25.83 -2.41
CA LYS A 328 34.01 26.75 -1.28
C LYS A 328 33.51 26.15 0.04
N PHE A 329 32.39 25.44 0.01
CA PHE A 329 31.84 24.75 1.18
C PHE A 329 32.77 23.62 1.64
N LEU A 330 33.28 22.79 0.73
CA LEU A 330 34.22 21.73 1.07
C LEU A 330 35.50 22.30 1.69
N GLU A 331 36.10 23.32 1.08
CA GLU A 331 37.32 23.96 1.62
C GLU A 331 37.07 24.62 2.98
N SER A 332 36.01 25.41 3.08
CA SER A 332 35.78 26.30 4.24
C SER A 332 35.17 25.59 5.44
N ASN A 333 34.35 24.56 5.21
CA ASN A 333 33.55 23.92 6.26
C ASN A 333 33.98 22.48 6.54
N ILE A 334 34.51 21.77 5.54
CA ILE A 334 34.90 20.36 5.70
C ILE A 334 36.42 20.25 5.88
N PHE A 335 37.23 20.73 4.94
CA PHE A 335 38.68 20.54 4.94
C PHE A 335 39.37 21.32 6.07
N THR A 336 38.90 22.53 6.40
CA THR A 336 39.42 23.29 7.55
C THR A 336 39.22 22.59 8.89
N ARG A 337 38.19 21.72 9.01
CA ARG A 337 37.83 21.06 10.26
C ARG A 337 38.39 19.64 10.37
N PHE A 338 38.32 18.89 9.28
CA PHE A 338 38.61 17.46 9.26
C PHE A 338 39.90 17.12 8.48
N GLY A 339 40.54 18.13 7.89
CA GLY A 339 41.73 17.98 7.05
C GLY A 339 41.38 17.74 5.58
N THR A 340 42.37 17.92 4.70
CA THR A 340 42.22 17.66 3.27
C THR A 340 42.18 16.14 3.03
N PRO A 341 41.11 15.60 2.40
CA PRO A 341 41.00 14.17 2.16
C PRO A 341 42.00 13.72 1.09
N ARG A 342 42.44 12.46 1.17
CA ARG A 342 43.32 11.84 0.16
C ARG A 342 42.63 11.66 -1.19
N THR A 343 41.31 11.51 -1.19
CA THR A 343 40.49 11.35 -2.40
C THR A 343 39.09 11.91 -2.14
N VAL A 344 38.52 12.58 -3.13
CA VAL A 344 37.13 13.05 -3.14
C VAL A 344 36.39 12.32 -4.25
N ILE A 345 35.24 11.71 -3.93
CA ILE A 345 34.41 10.97 -4.89
C ILE A 345 33.09 11.74 -5.06
N SER A 346 32.80 12.17 -6.29
CA SER A 346 31.55 12.89 -6.67
C SER A 346 30.69 12.02 -7.59
N ASP A 347 29.37 12.27 -7.66
CA ASP A 347 28.44 11.64 -8.60
C ASP A 347 28.42 12.26 -10.00
N GLY A 348 29.18 13.33 -10.22
CA GLY A 348 29.27 13.95 -11.56
C GLY A 348 27.99 14.66 -11.98
N GLY A 349 27.19 15.18 -11.03
CA GLY A 349 26.11 16.11 -11.36
C GLY A 349 26.64 17.32 -12.15
N ARG A 350 25.81 17.92 -13.03
CA ARG A 350 26.20 19.08 -13.88
C ARG A 350 26.78 20.27 -13.10
N SER A 351 26.45 20.39 -11.82
CA SER A 351 26.99 21.38 -10.89
C SER A 351 28.36 21.01 -10.32
N THR A 352 29.00 19.92 -10.71
CA THR A 352 30.35 19.48 -10.27
C THR A 352 31.33 19.35 -11.45
N GLU A 353 30.90 19.69 -12.66
CA GLU A 353 31.74 19.69 -13.87
C GLU A 353 32.53 21.01 -13.96
N ASN A 354 33.63 21.14 -13.20
CA ASN A 354 34.57 22.25 -13.39
C ASN A 354 36.03 21.73 -13.31
N PRO A 355 36.93 22.08 -14.25
CA PRO A 355 38.32 21.59 -14.29
C PRO A 355 39.17 21.85 -13.03
N HIS A 356 38.72 22.71 -12.11
CA HIS A 356 39.39 22.92 -10.82
C HIS A 356 39.20 21.76 -9.82
N GLU A 357 38.10 21.01 -9.86
CA GLU A 357 37.95 19.79 -9.05
C GLU A 357 38.82 18.64 -9.61
N THR A 358 39.05 18.59 -10.93
CA THR A 358 39.96 17.63 -11.54
C THR A 358 41.41 17.80 -11.08
N GLN A 359 41.81 19.00 -10.64
CA GLN A 359 43.12 19.24 -10.03
C GLN A 359 43.19 18.73 -8.59
N LEU A 360 42.11 18.85 -7.80
CA LEU A 360 42.05 18.29 -6.44
C LEU A 360 42.06 16.75 -6.43
N ILE A 361 41.63 16.11 -7.51
CA ILE A 361 41.67 14.64 -7.70
C ILE A 361 43.11 14.13 -7.96
N HIS A 362 44.06 14.99 -8.37
CA HIS A 362 45.41 14.56 -8.79
C HIS A 362 46.59 14.96 -7.88
N TYR A 363 46.37 15.72 -6.81
CA TYR A 363 47.47 16.15 -5.91
C TYR A 363 47.89 15.12 -4.84
N GLY A 364 47.27 13.93 -4.81
CA GLY A 364 47.53 12.89 -3.80
C GLY A 364 48.58 11.83 -4.15
N ASP A 365 49.18 11.88 -5.34
CA ASP A 365 50.20 10.92 -5.82
C ASP A 365 51.60 11.56 -5.87
N LEU A 366 52.15 11.93 -4.72
CA LEU A 366 53.60 12.10 -4.54
C LEU A 366 54.00 11.57 -3.15
N GLY A 367 54.94 10.62 -3.16
CA GLY A 367 55.27 9.67 -2.09
C GLY A 367 55.60 10.22 -0.70
N VAL A 368 55.36 9.40 0.33
CA VAL A 368 56.29 8.36 0.82
C VAL A 368 55.47 7.13 1.24
#